data_AF-A0A740TVU4-F1
#
_entry.id   AF-A0A740TVU4-F1
#
_cell.length_a   1.000
_cell.length_b   1.000
_cell.length_c   1.000
_cell.angle_alpha   90.00
_cell.angle_beta   90.00
_cell.angle_gamma   90.00
#
_symmetry.space_group_name_H-M   'P 1'
#
loop_
_entity.id
_entity.type
_entity.pdbx_description
1 polymer ?
#
loop_
_entity_poly.entity_id
_entity_poly.type
_entity_poly.pdbx_seq_one_letter_code
_entity_poly.pdbx_strand_id
1 'polypeptide(L)' 'MDLYFILNMVRNIIFTFFQNGIWVVGFFFLLIKTFESDRLKRISKYITGISLTLLFLYSILVSI' A
#
# COMPACT_ATOMS: atom_id res chain seq x y z
N MET A 1 -25.69 -10.02 8.25
CA MET A 1 -24.76 -8.88 8.39
C MET A 1 -25.22 -7.79 7.45
N ASP A 2 -25.54 -6.64 8.01
CA ASP A 2 -26.13 -5.53 7.27
C ASP A 2 -25.14 -4.99 6.21
N LEU A 3 -25.64 -4.63 5.03
CA LEU A 3 -24.80 -4.22 3.89
C LEU A 3 -23.99 -2.95 4.24
N TYR A 4 -24.55 -2.12 5.12
CA TYR A 4 -23.88 -0.98 5.76
C TYR A 4 -22.64 -1.37 6.56
N PHE A 5 -22.69 -2.48 7.29
CA PHE A 5 -21.59 -2.93 8.13
C PHE A 5 -20.40 -3.40 7.29
N ILE A 6 -20.68 -4.13 6.21
CA ILE A 6 -19.66 -4.59 5.25
C ILE A 6 -19.03 -3.39 4.54
N LEU A 7 -19.83 -2.43 4.07
CA LEU A 7 -19.32 -1.22 3.42
C LEU A 7 -18.45 -0.38 4.36
N ASN A 8 -18.84 -0.24 5.62
CA ASN A 8 -18.07 0.53 6.59
C ASN A 8 -16.74 -0.15 6.93
N MET A 9 -16.74 -1.49 7.06
CA MET A 9 -15.52 -2.27 7.29
C MET A 9 -14.55 -2.16 6.11
N VAL A 10 -15.04 -2.35 4.87
CA VAL A 10 -14.22 -2.20 3.65
C VAL A 10 -13.66 -0.79 3.54
N ARG A 11 -14.48 0.24 3.80
CA ARG A 11 -14.02 1.63 3.78
C ARG A 11 -12.93 1.88 4.81
N ASN A 12 -13.05 1.33 6.02
CA ASN A 12 -12.07 1.50 7.08
C ASN A 12 -10.72 0.85 6.70
N ILE A 13 -10.74 -0.39 6.19
CA ILE A 13 -9.54 -1.09 5.69
C ILE A 13 -8.85 -0.28 4.58
N ILE A 14 -9.61 0.19 3.59
CA ILE A 14 -9.09 1.00 2.48
C ILE A 14 -8.50 2.31 3.01
N PHE A 15 -9.17 2.98 3.95
CA PHE A 15 -8.69 4.25 4.49
C PHE A 15 -7.37 4.09 5.24
N THR A 16 -7.27 3.10 6.14
CA THR A 16 -6.02 2.79 6.88
C THR A 16 -4.89 2.37 5.93
N PHE A 17 -5.24 1.63 4.86
CA PHE A 17 -4.29 1.20 3.84
C PHE A 17 -3.73 2.39 3.05
N PHE A 18 -4.59 3.27 2.52
CA PHE A 18 -4.12 4.42 1.75
C PHE A 18 -3.46 5.49 2.61
N GLN A 19 -3.91 5.69 3.86
CA GLN A 19 -3.29 6.66 4.78
C GLN A 19 -1.80 6.37 5.00
N ASN A 20 -1.43 5.09 5.15
CA ASN A 20 -0.04 4.68 5.33
C ASN A 20 0.66 4.32 3.99
N GLY A 21 -0.09 3.78 3.04
CA GLY A 21 0.44 3.29 1.76
C GLY A 21 0.69 4.37 0.72
N ILE A 22 0.00 5.51 0.77
CA ILE A 22 0.21 6.60 -0.19
C ILE A 22 1.65 7.13 -0.13
N TRP A 23 2.24 7.18 1.07
CA TRP A 23 3.62 7.63 1.28
C TRP A 23 4.63 6.63 0.73
N VAL A 24 4.38 5.33 0.93
CA VAL A 24 5.24 4.26 0.40
C VAL A 24 5.21 4.27 -1.12
N VAL A 25 4.02 4.31 -1.73
CA VAL A 25 3.87 4.38 -3.19
C VAL A 25 4.53 5.65 -3.75
N GLY A 26 4.30 6.81 -3.11
CA GLY A 26 4.90 8.08 -3.52
C GLY A 26 6.44 8.05 -3.47
N PHE A 27 7.01 7.52 -2.38
CA PHE A 27 8.44 7.41 -2.21
C PHE A 27 9.10 6.53 -3.28
N PHE A 28 8.58 5.32 -3.49
CA PHE A 28 9.15 4.40 -4.47
C PHE A 28 8.88 4.84 -5.92
N PHE A 29 7.77 5.53 -6.19
CA PHE A 29 7.50 6.14 -7.49
C PHE A 29 8.54 7.21 -7.82
N LEU A 30 8.86 8.10 -6.88
CA LEU A 30 9.93 9.09 -7.05
C LEU A 30 11.29 8.39 -7.23
N LEU A 31 11.56 7.33 -6.46
CA LEU A 31 12.78 6.53 -6.60
C LEU A 31 12.90 5.93 -8.02
N ILE A 32 11.84 5.32 -8.55
CA ILE A 32 11.80 4.80 -9.92
C ILE A 32 12.02 5.88 -10.97
N LYS A 33 11.52 7.10 -10.72
CA LYS A 33 11.62 8.22 -11.66
C LYS A 33 13.00 8.89 -11.61
N THR A 34 13.63 8.96 -10.45
CA THR A 34 14.95 9.58 -10.25
C THR A 34 16.09 8.68 -10.71
N PHE A 35 15.95 7.35 -10.59
CA PHE A 35 17.00 6.42 -10.98
C PHE A 35 16.76 5.85 -12.39
N GLU A 36 17.67 6.15 -13.32
CA GLU A 36 17.69 5.59 -14.68
C GLU A 36 18.16 4.13 -14.71
N SER A 37 18.88 3.67 -13.68
CA SER A 37 19.40 2.31 -13.61
C SER A 37 18.28 1.26 -13.58
N ASP A 38 18.25 0.39 -14.58
CA ASP A 38 17.31 -0.74 -14.67
C ASP A 38 17.36 -1.67 -13.45
N ARG A 39 18.53 -1.76 -12.79
CA ARG A 39 18.73 -2.58 -11.59
C ARG A 39 18.02 -1.96 -10.39
N LEU A 40 18.14 -0.64 -10.20
CA LEU A 40 17.45 0.11 -9.14
C LEU A 40 15.94 0.14 -9.36
N LYS A 41 15.50 0.32 -10.61
CA LYS A 41 14.07 0.22 -10.98
C LYS A 41 13.47 -1.12 -10.58
N ARG A 42 14.16 -2.23 -10.87
CA ARG A 42 13.68 -3.58 -10.57
C ARG A 42 13.58 -3.82 -9.05
N ILE A 43 14.61 -3.43 -8.30
CA ILE A 43 14.62 -3.53 -6.84
C ILE A 43 13.52 -2.66 -6.22
N SER A 44 13.40 -1.41 -6.67
CA SER A 44 12.38 -0.47 -6.22
C SER A 44 10.97 -1.02 -6.43
N LYS A 45 10.69 -1.59 -7.61
CA LYS A 45 9.39 -2.23 -7.91
C LYS A 45 9.11 -3.43 -6.99
N TYR A 46 10.13 -4.24 -6.70
CA TYR A 46 10.01 -5.41 -5.82
C TYR A 46 9.72 -5.00 -4.37
N ILE A 47 10.47 -4.03 -3.85
CA ILE A 47 10.26 -3.50 -2.49
C ILE A 47 8.89 -2.81 -2.39
N THR A 48 8.47 -2.07 -3.42
CA THR A 48 7.12 -1.47 -3.46
C THR A 48 6.04 -2.54 -3.31
N GLY A 49 6.17 -3.66 -4.04
CA GLY A 49 5.22 -4.77 -3.97
C GLY A 49 5.18 -5.44 -2.59
N ILE A 50 6.34 -5.67 -1.98
CA ILE A 50 6.45 -6.22 -0.62
C ILE A 50 5.82 -5.28 0.39
N SER A 51 6.16 -3.99 0.34
CA SER A 51 5.64 -2.98 1.27
C SER A 51 4.12 -2.81 1.14
N LEU A 52 3.59 -2.84 -0.09
CA LEU A 52 2.13 -2.84 -0.32
C LEU A 52 1.46 -4.06 0.30
N THR A 53 2.06 -5.24 0.16
CA THR A 53 1.51 -6.48 0.73
C THR A 53 1.51 -6.44 2.26
N LEU A 54 2.60 -5.97 2.87
CA LEU A 54 2.70 -5.79 4.33
C LEU A 54 1.69 -4.78 4.85
N LEU A 55 1.54 -3.63 4.17
CA LEU A 55 0.56 -2.60 4.54
C LEU A 55 -0.88 -3.10 4.42
N PHE A 56 -1.16 -3.93 3.42
CA PHE A 56 -2.47 -4.53 3.24
C PHE A 56 -2.80 -5.51 4.38
N LEU A 57 -1.86 -6.40 4.74
CA LEU A 57 -2.01 -7.29 5.89
C LEU A 57 -2.18 -6.53 7.21
N TYR A 58 -1.39 -5.46 7.42
CA TYR A 58 -1.53 -4.58 8.58
C TYR A 58 -2.92 -3.94 8.64
N SER A 59 -3.42 -3.46 7.50
CA SER A 59 -4.75 -2.82 7.43
C SER A 59 -5.87 -3.82 7.73
N ILE A 60 -5.74 -5.09 7.32
CA ILE A 60 -6.69 -6.14 7.70
C ILE A 60 -6.64 -6.40 9.21
N LEU A 61 -5.44 -6.53 9.79
CA LEU A 61 -5.25 -6.83 11.22
C LEU A 61 -5.71 -5.71 12.15
N VAL A 62 -5.52 -4.45 11.76
CA VAL A 62 -5.90 -3.28 12.58
C VAL A 62 -7.37 -2.90 12.43
N SER A 63 -8.00 -3.27 11.31
CA SER A 63 -9.40 -2.94 11.06
C SER A 63 -10.40 -3.99 11.58
N ILE A 64 -9.91 -5.18 11.96
CA ILE A 64 -10.64 -6.23 12.69
C ILE A 64 -10.62 -5.92 14.18
#